data_AF-A0A645FPD0-F1
#
_entry.id   AF-A0A645FPD0-F1
#
_cell.length_a   1.000
_cell.length_b   1.000
_cell.length_c   1.000
_cell.angle_alpha   90.00
_cell.angle_beta   90.00
_cell.angle_gamma   90.00
#
_symmetry.space_group_name_H-M   'P 1'
#
loop_
_entity.id
_entity.type
_entity.pdbx_description
1 polymer ?
#
loop_
_entity_poly.entity_id
_entity_poly.type
_entity_poly.pdbx_seq_one_letter_code
_entity_poly.pdbx_strand_id
1 'polypeptide(L)' 'MVVLGAFLSKKPIVSMENVIKGLKKSIPERHHHLIPMNEQAIKVGMEKIQKR' A
#
# COMPACT_ATOMS: atom_id res chain seq x y z
N MET A 1 1.18 -2.35 6.32
CA MET A 1 0.98 -1.18 5.43
C MET A 1 -0.35 -0.42 5.61
N VAL A 2 -1.22 -0.81 6.54
CA VAL A 2 -2.52 -0.12 6.78
C VAL A 2 -2.38 1.40 6.96
N VAL A 3 -1.41 1.86 7.74
CA VAL A 3 -1.14 3.30 7.94
C VAL A 3 -0.81 4.02 6.63
N LEU A 4 -0.04 3.40 5.72
CA LEU A 4 0.27 3.97 4.41
C LEU A 4 -1.00 4.14 3.57
N GLY A 5 -1.90 3.15 3.57
CA GLY A 5 -3.18 3.25 2.89
C GLY A 5 -4.04 4.40 3.41
N ALA A 6 -4.16 4.51 4.74
CA ALA A 6 -4.88 5.60 5.38
C ALA A 6 -4.31 6.98 5.00
N PHE A 7 -2.98 7.10 5.00
CA PHE A 7 -2.29 8.32 4.59
C PHE A 7 -2.56 8.67 3.12
N LEU A 8 -2.40 7.71 2.21
CA LEU A 8 -2.60 7.93 0.77
C LEU A 8 -4.04 8.26 0.40
N SER A 9 -5.02 7.75 1.16
CA SER A 9 -6.44 8.12 1.01
C SER A 9 -6.70 9.61 1.25
N LYS A 10 -5.94 10.24 2.18
CA LYS A 10 -5.98 11.69 2.41
C LYS A 10 -5.04 12.49 1.51
N LYS A 11 -3.89 11.89 1.16
CA LYS A 11 -2.80 12.53 0.43
C LYS A 11 -2.35 11.61 -0.72
N PRO A 12 -3.03 11.62 -1.88
CA PRO A 12 -2.73 10.73 -3.00
C PRO A 12 -1.48 11.21 -3.77
N ILE A 13 -0.33 11.23 -3.10
CA ILE A 13 0.94 11.75 -3.64
C ILE A 13 1.67 10.74 -4.53
N VAL A 14 1.23 9.48 -4.54
CA VAL A 14 1.79 8.39 -5.34
C VAL A 14 0.69 7.40 -5.75
N SER A 15 0.80 6.85 -6.95
CA SER A 15 -0.14 5.82 -7.44
C SER A 15 0.11 4.46 -6.80
N MET A 16 -0.93 3.63 -6.72
CA MET A 16 -0.79 2.26 -6.23
C MET A 16 0.21 1.43 -7.05
N GLU A 17 0.25 1.62 -8.37
CA GLU A 17 1.24 0.95 -9.23
C GLU A 17 2.68 1.26 -8.79
N ASN A 18 2.98 2.53 -8.51
CA ASN A 18 4.30 2.95 -8.06
C ASN A 18 4.63 2.42 -6.66
N VAL A 19 3.63 2.28 -5.78
CA VAL A 19 3.79 1.62 -4.47
C VAL A 19 4.18 0.15 -4.67
N ILE A 20 3.50 -0.59 -5.55
CA ILE A 20 3.84 -2.00 -5.84
C ILE A 20 5.24 -2.13 -6.46
N LYS A 21 5.61 -1.25 -7.40
CA LYS A 21 6.97 -1.20 -7.96
C LYS A 21 8.03 -0.97 -6.86
N GLY A 22 7.75 -0.03 -5.95
CA GLY A 22 8.60 0.23 -4.78
C GLY A 22 8.76 -0.98 -3.86
N LEU A 23 7.67 -1.69 -3.58
CA LEU A 23 7.70 -2.92 -2.77
C LEU A 23 8.53 -4.02 -3.43
N LYS A 24 8.34 -4.27 -4.74
CA LYS A 24 9.14 -5.25 -5.51
C LYS A 24 10.63 -4.93 -5.47
N LYS A 25 10.99 -3.65 -5.56
CA LYS A 25 12.39 -3.19 -5.50
C LYS A 25 13.00 -3.29 -4.09
N SER A 26 12.19 -3.09 -3.05
CA SER A 26 12.69 -3.00 -1.67
C SER A 26 12.70 -4.35 -0.92
N ILE A 27 11.87 -5.30 -1.35
CA ILE A 27 11.72 -6.61 -0.73
C ILE A 27 12.53 -7.65 -1.52
N PRO A 28 13.30 -8.54 -0.88
CA PRO A 28 13.95 -9.66 -1.57
C PRO A 28 12.94 -10.58 -2.27
N GLU A 29 13.28 -11.15 -3.43
CA GLU A 29 12.36 -11.97 -4.26
C GLU A 29 11.69 -13.11 -3.49
N ARG A 30 12.40 -13.79 -2.58
CA ARG A 30 11.85 -14.85 -1.72
C ARG A 30 10.64 -14.42 -0.88
N HIS A 31 10.47 -13.13 -0.64
CA HIS A 31 9.37 -12.55 0.14
C HIS A 31 8.32 -11.83 -0.75
N HIS A 32 8.44 -11.88 -2.09
CA HIS A 32 7.47 -11.25 -2.98
C HIS A 32 6.06 -11.86 -2.89
N HIS A 33 5.95 -13.09 -2.40
CA HIS A 33 4.66 -13.71 -2.06
C HIS A 33 3.86 -12.91 -1.00
N LEU A 34 4.50 -12.01 -0.25
CA LEU A 34 3.85 -11.12 0.72
C LEU A 34 3.31 -9.83 0.10
N ILE A 35 3.65 -9.52 -1.15
CA ILE A 35 3.21 -8.29 -1.82
C ILE A 35 1.67 -8.23 -1.95
N PRO A 36 0.97 -9.32 -2.34
CA PRO A 36 -0.50 -9.31 -2.37
C PRO A 36 -1.12 -9.00 -1.00
N MET A 37 -0.57 -9.55 0.09
CA MET A 37 -1.02 -9.26 1.45
C MET A 37 -0.78 -7.78 1.83
N ASN A 38 0.35 -7.21 1.42
CA ASN A 38 0.63 -5.79 1.66
C ASN A 38 -0.31 -4.88 0.87
N GLU A 39 -0.61 -5.22 -0.40
CA GLU A 39 -1.58 -4.49 -1.21
C GLU A 39 -2.97 -4.48 -0.55
N GLN A 40 -3.43 -5.64 -0.07
CA GLN A 40 -4.68 -5.73 0.68
C GLN A 40 -4.67 -4.87 1.95
N ALA A 41 -3.58 -4.91 2.72
CA ALA A 41 -3.45 -4.08 3.91
C ALA A 41 -3.51 -2.57 3.60
N ILE A 42 -2.96 -2.14 2.46
CA ILE A 42 -3.06 -0.75 2.01
C ILE A 42 -4.52 -0.41 1.67
N LYS A 43 -5.23 -1.27 0.91
CA LYS A 43 -6.65 -1.07 0.57
C LYS A 43 -7.52 -0.94 1.83
N VAL A 44 -7.33 -1.83 2.81
CA VAL A 44 -8.01 -1.75 4.11
C VAL A 44 -7.76 -0.40 4.80
N GLY A 45 -6.52 0.08 4.79
CA GLY A 45 -6.18 1.40 5.34
C GLY A 45 -6.89 2.54 4.62
N MET A 46 -6.99 2.48 3.30
CA MET A 46 -7.67 3.49 2.49
C MET A 46 -9.18 3.57 2.79
N GLU A 47 -9.83 2.41 2.95
CA GLU A 47 -11.26 2.27 3.21
C GLU A 47 -11.68 2.70 4.62
N LYS A 48 -10.82 2.48 5.62
CA LYS A 48 -11.16 2.76 7.04
C LYS A 48 -11.18 4.24 7.40
N ILE A 49 -10.78 5.13 6.49
CA ILE A 49 -10.75 6.57 6.71
C ILE A 49 -12.01 7.22 6.14
N GLN A 50 -12.83 7.83 6.99
CA GLN A 50 -13.95 8.66 6.55
C GLN A 50 -13.45 10.02 6.04
N LYS A 51 -14.01 10.50 4.93
CA LYS A 51 -13.85 11.89 4.50
C LYS A 51 -14.64 12.76 5.49
N ARG A 52 -13.90 13.51 6.32
CA ARG A 52 -14.44 14.66 7.05
C ARG A 52 -14.44 15.84 6.10
#